data_AF-A0A5A9NUH8-F1
#
_entry.id   AF-A0A5A9NUH8-F1
#
_cell.length_a   1.000
_cell.length_b   1.000
_cell.length_c   1.000
_cell.angle_alpha   90.00
_cell.angle_beta   90.00
_cell.angle_gamma   90.00
#
_symmetry.space_group_name_H-M   'P 1'
#
loop_
_entity.id
_entity.type
_entity.pdbx_description
1 polymer ?
#
loop_
_entity_poly.entity_id
_entity_poly.type
_entity_poly.pdbx_seq_one_letter_code
_entity_poly.pdbx_strand_id
1 'polypeptide(L)'
;MIKCTLPNSSPLQDFGDYGCFCGFGGQGTPVDQLDQCCFTHDHCYGNASNNDSCDTFPDNPYTNIYDFKCDKNTKTITCLDSNNACEMFICQCDKTAAECFAQAPYNTSNNQLSNSLCSSASRENPSFITILSILTLLYNKIQSH
;
A
#
# COMPACT_ATOMS: atom_id res chain seq x y z
N MET A 1 -11.10 -6.15 -8.23
CA MET A 1 -11.13 -4.69 -8.49
C MET A 1 -10.02 -4.18 -9.42
N ILE A 2 -8.76 -4.61 -9.27
CA ILE A 2 -7.62 -4.13 -10.09
C ILE A 2 -7.87 -4.20 -11.61
N LYS A 3 -8.47 -5.27 -12.14
CA LYS A 3 -8.82 -5.35 -13.58
C LYS A 3 -9.82 -4.30 -14.06
N CYS A 4 -10.57 -3.65 -13.15
CA CYS A 4 -11.47 -2.55 -13.48
C CYS A 4 -10.66 -1.28 -13.80
N THR A 5 -9.74 -0.93 -12.91
CA THR A 5 -8.93 0.30 -12.99
C THR A 5 -7.73 0.16 -13.93
N LEU A 6 -7.17 -1.06 -14.01
CA LEU A 6 -6.06 -1.46 -14.87
C LEU A 6 -6.45 -2.68 -15.74
N PRO A 7 -7.17 -2.50 -16.86
CA PRO A 7 -7.65 -3.63 -17.68
C PRO A 7 -6.55 -4.50 -18.29
N ASN A 8 -5.37 -3.93 -18.54
CA ASN A 8 -4.26 -4.62 -19.21
C ASN A 8 -3.29 -5.29 -18.23
N SER A 9 -3.48 -5.14 -16.91
CA SER A 9 -2.62 -5.80 -15.92
C SER A 9 -2.89 -7.31 -15.85
N SER A 10 -1.90 -8.03 -15.34
CA SER A 10 -1.99 -9.38 -14.82
C SER A 10 -1.81 -9.32 -13.30
N PRO A 11 -2.87 -9.06 -12.50
CA PRO A 11 -2.71 -8.58 -11.12
C PRO A 11 -1.87 -9.46 -10.20
N LEU A 12 -2.01 -10.79 -10.32
CA LEU A 12 -1.22 -11.73 -9.51
C LEU A 12 0.26 -11.71 -9.88
N GLN A 13 0.59 -11.45 -11.15
CA GLN A 13 1.98 -11.40 -11.63
C GLN A 13 2.60 -10.02 -11.44
N ASP A 14 1.82 -8.95 -11.65
CA ASP A 14 2.31 -7.58 -11.58
C ASP A 14 2.41 -7.10 -10.12
N PHE A 15 1.47 -7.49 -9.25
CA PHE A 15 1.35 -6.92 -7.89
C PHE A 15 1.43 -7.96 -6.77
N GLY A 16 1.58 -9.25 -7.09
CA GLY A 16 1.58 -10.32 -6.07
C GLY A 16 2.92 -10.50 -5.35
N ASP A 17 4.01 -9.96 -5.90
CA ASP A 17 5.37 -10.03 -5.36
C ASP A 17 6.15 -8.81 -5.84
N TYR A 18 5.77 -7.62 -5.36
CA TYR A 18 6.35 -6.33 -5.78
C TYR A 18 6.77 -5.50 -4.58
N GLY A 19 7.97 -4.92 -4.65
CA GLY A 19 8.50 -4.08 -3.60
C GLY A 19 8.66 -4.83 -2.28
N CYS A 20 8.29 -4.17 -1.19
CA CYS A 20 8.44 -4.68 0.16
C CYS A 20 7.12 -5.03 0.84
N PHE A 21 5.98 -4.67 0.25
CA PHE A 21 4.65 -4.85 0.82
C PHE A 21 3.64 -5.48 -0.14
N CYS A 22 3.81 -5.40 -1.47
CA CYS A 22 2.86 -6.05 -2.37
C CYS A 22 3.08 -7.57 -2.40
N GLY A 23 2.26 -8.30 -1.64
CA GLY A 23 2.32 -9.74 -1.46
C GLY A 23 1.91 -10.14 -0.04
N PHE A 24 2.23 -11.37 0.37
CA PHE A 24 1.99 -11.76 1.77
C PHE A 24 3.10 -11.25 2.69
N GLY A 25 2.74 -10.46 3.70
CA GLY A 25 3.63 -10.03 4.78
C GLY A 25 4.07 -8.58 4.61
N GLY A 26 5.38 -8.36 4.53
CA GLY A 26 5.96 -7.04 4.30
C GLY A 26 6.68 -6.42 5.49
N GLN A 27 7.73 -5.65 5.20
CA GLN A 27 8.59 -5.04 6.22
C GLN A 27 9.41 -3.88 5.66
N GLY A 28 9.89 -3.02 6.57
CA GLY A 28 10.76 -1.90 6.20
C GLY A 28 9.99 -0.68 5.74
N THR A 29 10.44 -0.05 4.66
CA THR A 29 9.85 1.17 4.10
C THR A 29 9.48 0.93 2.64
N PRO A 30 8.30 1.39 2.19
CA PRO A 30 7.90 1.23 0.79
C PRO A 30 8.93 1.82 -0.17
N VAL A 31 9.27 1.07 -1.22
CA VAL A 31 10.34 1.46 -2.15
C VAL A 31 9.88 2.44 -3.23
N ASP A 32 8.57 2.54 -3.47
CA ASP A 32 7.94 3.51 -4.37
C ASP A 32 6.46 3.71 -4.03
N GLN A 33 5.76 4.48 -4.87
CA GLN A 33 4.33 4.77 -4.69
C GLN A 33 3.45 3.53 -4.81
N LEU A 34 3.79 2.56 -5.66
CA LEU A 34 2.99 1.34 -5.82
C LEU A 34 3.13 0.47 -4.58
N ASP A 35 4.34 0.33 -4.06
CA ASP A 35 4.62 -0.37 -2.81
C ASP A 35 3.93 0.32 -1.61
N GLN A 36 3.84 1.65 -1.63
CA GLN A 36 3.10 2.41 -0.61
C GLN A 36 1.59 2.14 -0.67
N CYS A 37 1.02 1.87 -1.85
CA CYS A 37 -0.37 1.43 -1.97
C CYS A 37 -0.58 0.10 -1.24
N CYS A 38 0.34 -0.85 -1.39
CA CYS A 38 0.29 -2.16 -0.73
C CYS A 38 0.47 -2.05 0.79
N PHE A 39 1.43 -1.25 1.26
CA PHE A 39 1.58 -0.94 2.68
C PHE A 39 0.26 -0.41 3.31
N THR A 40 -0.41 0.48 2.58
CA THR A 40 -1.68 1.06 3.04
C THR A 40 -2.79 0.02 3.04
N HIS A 41 -2.81 -0.87 2.05
CA HIS A 41 -3.76 -1.98 1.94
C HIS A 41 -3.58 -3.00 3.07
N ASP A 42 -2.35 -3.40 3.37
CA ASP A 42 -2.01 -4.29 4.48
C ASP A 42 -2.45 -3.70 5.82
N HIS A 43 -2.23 -2.40 6.02
CA HIS A 43 -2.71 -1.71 7.22
C HIS A 43 -4.24 -1.68 7.30
N CYS A 44 -4.92 -1.52 6.17
CA CYS A 44 -6.38 -1.59 6.08
C CYS A 44 -6.89 -3.00 6.48
N TYR A 45 -6.27 -4.05 5.96
CA TYR A 45 -6.58 -5.44 6.31
C TYR A 45 -6.29 -5.76 7.79
N GLY A 46 -5.18 -5.24 8.33
CA GLY A 46 -4.88 -5.33 9.76
C GLY A 46 -5.97 -4.69 10.63
N ASN A 47 -6.53 -3.57 10.18
CA ASN A 47 -7.65 -2.91 10.87
C ASN A 47 -8.98 -3.66 10.70
N ALA A 48 -9.17 -4.41 9.62
CA ALA A 48 -10.35 -5.29 9.47
C ALA A 48 -10.41 -6.32 10.60
N SER A 49 -9.26 -6.89 10.98
CA SER A 49 -9.15 -7.85 12.09
C SER A 49 -9.47 -7.25 13.47
N ASN A 50 -9.40 -5.93 13.59
CA ASN A 50 -9.70 -5.18 14.82
C ASN A 50 -11.08 -4.49 14.76
N ASN A 51 -11.84 -4.67 13.68
CA ASN A 51 -13.16 -4.08 13.53
C ASN A 51 -14.17 -4.97 14.26
N ASP A 52 -14.92 -4.40 15.22
CA ASP A 52 -15.95 -5.11 15.98
C ASP A 52 -17.04 -5.74 15.10
N SER A 53 -17.15 -5.30 13.83
CA SER A 53 -18.09 -5.85 12.85
C SER A 53 -17.57 -7.09 12.11
N CYS A 54 -16.29 -7.45 12.28
CA CYS A 54 -15.62 -8.55 11.59
C CYS A 54 -15.23 -9.66 12.57
N ASP A 55 -15.73 -10.87 12.37
CA ASP A 55 -15.28 -12.05 13.11
C ASP A 55 -14.00 -12.61 12.48
N THR A 56 -12.93 -12.78 13.26
CA THR A 56 -11.59 -13.16 12.78
C THR A 56 -11.55 -14.46 11.97
N PHE A 57 -12.57 -15.33 12.09
CA PHE A 57 -12.63 -16.63 11.40
C PHE A 57 -13.45 -16.61 10.10
N PRO A 58 -14.76 -16.30 10.07
CA PRO A 58 -15.50 -16.23 8.81
C PRO A 58 -15.12 -15.00 7.97
N ASP A 59 -14.67 -13.91 8.58
CA ASP A 59 -14.48 -12.63 7.89
C ASP A 59 -13.02 -12.30 7.54
N ASN A 60 -12.18 -13.33 7.39
CA ASN A 60 -10.81 -13.13 6.93
C ASN A 60 -10.82 -12.39 5.57
N PRO A 61 -10.15 -11.22 5.45
CA PRO A 61 -10.23 -10.38 4.26
C PRO A 61 -9.59 -11.00 2.99
N TYR A 62 -8.84 -12.09 3.13
CA TYR A 62 -8.35 -12.88 2.00
C TYR A 62 -9.39 -13.85 1.44
N THR A 63 -10.45 -14.18 2.19
CA THR A 63 -11.48 -15.17 1.82
C THR A 63 -12.90 -14.64 1.86
N ASN A 64 -13.13 -13.49 2.48
CA ASN A 64 -14.45 -12.85 2.58
C ASN A 64 -14.89 -12.37 1.19
N ILE A 65 -16.14 -12.68 0.82
CA ILE A 65 -16.73 -12.31 -0.46
C ILE A 65 -17.67 -11.14 -0.21
N TYR A 66 -17.46 -10.06 -0.95
CA TYR A 66 -18.27 -8.86 -0.89
C TYR A 66 -18.74 -8.46 -2.30
N ASP A 67 -19.80 -7.66 -2.34
CA ASP A 67 -20.42 -7.17 -3.56
C ASP A 67 -19.84 -5.83 -4.02
N PHE A 68 -19.43 -5.77 -5.29
CA PHE A 68 -19.01 -4.52 -5.94
C PHE A 68 -19.47 -4.46 -7.39
N LYS A 69 -19.53 -3.25 -7.94
CA LYS A 69 -19.71 -2.99 -9.38
C LYS A 69 -18.48 -2.30 -9.94
N CYS A 70 -18.19 -2.62 -11.20
CA CYS A 70 -17.21 -1.93 -12.03
C CYS A 70 -17.93 -1.30 -13.23
N ASP A 71 -17.90 0.02 -13.33
CA ASP A 71 -18.20 0.69 -14.60
C ASP A 71 -16.94 0.66 -15.46
N LYS A 72 -16.93 -0.20 -16.48
CA LYS A 72 -15.77 -0.39 -17.36
C LYS A 72 -15.45 0.83 -18.22
N ASN A 73 -16.44 1.70 -18.48
CA ASN A 73 -16.25 2.88 -19.33
C ASN A 73 -15.51 3.97 -18.55
N THR A 74 -15.93 4.20 -17.31
CA THR A 74 -15.31 5.21 -16.43
C THR A 74 -14.19 4.63 -15.56
N LYS A 75 -14.03 3.31 -15.55
CA LYS A 75 -13.12 2.54 -14.67
C LYS A 75 -13.39 2.79 -13.18
N THR A 76 -14.65 3.07 -12.85
CA THR A 76 -15.08 3.39 -11.49
C THR A 76 -15.52 2.13 -10.75
N ILE A 77 -15.08 1.98 -9.50
CA ILE A 77 -15.49 0.91 -8.60
C ILE A 77 -16.50 1.46 -7.57
N THR A 78 -17.58 0.71 -7.37
CA THR A 78 -18.59 0.99 -6.34
C THR A 78 -18.81 -0.23 -5.47
N CYS A 79 -18.51 -0.13 -4.18
CA CYS A 79 -18.95 -1.11 -3.17
C CYS A 79 -20.46 -0.99 -2.98
N LEU A 80 -21.17 -2.11 -2.96
CA LEU A 80 -22.63 -2.10 -2.91
C LEU A 80 -23.17 -2.10 -1.49
N ASP A 81 -24.34 -1.48 -1.29
CA ASP A 81 -25.05 -1.42 -0.01
C ASP A 81 -25.64 -2.77 0.42
N SER A 82 -25.52 -3.82 -0.40
CA SER A 82 -25.84 -5.20 -0.02
C SER A 82 -24.82 -5.79 0.96
N ASN A 83 -23.63 -5.20 1.05
CA ASN A 83 -22.59 -5.61 1.97
C ASN A 83 -22.96 -5.29 3.41
N ASN A 84 -22.68 -6.23 4.32
CA ASN A 84 -22.64 -5.95 5.74
C ASN A 84 -21.46 -5.00 6.10
N ALA A 85 -21.38 -4.59 7.37
CA ALA A 85 -20.36 -3.62 7.78
C ALA A 85 -18.91 -4.11 7.57
N CYS A 86 -18.63 -5.40 7.76
CA CYS A 86 -17.31 -5.97 7.51
C CYS A 86 -17.00 -6.09 6.01
N GLU A 87 -17.93 -6.66 5.24
CA GLU A 87 -17.82 -6.78 3.78
C GLU A 87 -17.60 -5.41 3.13
N MET A 88 -18.32 -4.38 3.59
CA MET A 88 -18.16 -3.01 3.13
C MET A 88 -16.78 -2.47 3.47
N PHE A 89 -16.29 -2.70 4.70
CA PHE A 89 -14.95 -2.26 5.11
C PHE A 89 -13.87 -2.88 4.22
N ILE A 90 -13.90 -4.20 4.02
CA ILE A 90 -12.93 -4.93 3.18
C ILE A 90 -13.04 -4.46 1.72
N CYS A 91 -14.26 -4.30 1.20
CA CYS A 91 -14.50 -3.78 -0.14
C CYS A 91 -13.85 -2.39 -0.35
N GLN A 92 -13.93 -1.50 0.65
CA GLN A 92 -13.32 -0.17 0.58
C GLN A 92 -11.78 -0.23 0.64
N CYS A 93 -11.19 -1.16 1.40
CA CYS A 93 -9.75 -1.41 1.37
C CYS A 93 -9.30 -1.78 -0.06
N ASP A 94 -9.99 -2.75 -0.68
CA ASP A 94 -9.64 -3.26 -2.01
C ASP A 94 -9.90 -2.25 -3.12
N LYS A 95 -10.96 -1.45 -2.99
CA LYS A 95 -11.26 -0.35 -3.90
C LYS A 95 -10.14 0.68 -3.86
N THR A 96 -9.76 1.11 -2.66
CA THR A 96 -8.72 2.12 -2.46
C THR A 96 -7.38 1.64 -3.02
N ALA A 97 -7.01 0.38 -2.77
CA ALA A 97 -5.80 -0.22 -3.32
C ALA A 97 -5.84 -0.25 -4.87
N ALA A 98 -6.93 -0.71 -5.46
CA ALA A 98 -7.08 -0.78 -6.92
C ALA A 98 -7.04 0.60 -7.60
N GLU A 99 -7.60 1.63 -6.98
CA GLU A 99 -7.54 3.02 -7.45
C GLU A 99 -6.12 3.60 -7.30
N CYS A 100 -5.43 3.28 -6.20
CA CYS A 100 -4.05 3.68 -5.95
C CYS A 100 -3.09 3.05 -6.99
N PHE A 101 -3.23 1.74 -7.26
CA PHE A 101 -2.42 1.04 -8.28
C PHE A 101 -2.57 1.66 -9.66
N ALA A 102 -3.77 2.17 -10.00
CA ALA A 102 -4.00 2.79 -11.29
C ALA A 102 -3.34 4.17 -11.46
N GLN A 103 -2.94 4.80 -10.35
CA GLN A 103 -2.25 6.09 -10.33
C GLN A 103 -0.74 5.95 -10.11
N ALA A 104 -0.30 4.84 -9.53
CA ALA A 104 1.11 4.59 -9.25
C ALA A 104 1.87 4.11 -10.50
N PRO A 105 3.09 4.62 -10.76
CA PRO A 105 3.94 4.09 -11.80
C PRO A 105 4.43 2.69 -11.44
N TYR A 106 4.55 1.82 -12.45
CA TYR A 106 5.10 0.47 -12.28
C TYR A 106 6.60 0.47 -12.59
N ASN A 107 7.43 0.04 -11.64
CA ASN A 107 8.86 -0.15 -11.83
C ASN A 107 9.20 -1.64 -11.88
N THR A 108 9.56 -2.14 -13.06
CA THR A 108 9.90 -3.56 -13.28
C THR A 108 11.06 -4.05 -12.41
N SER A 109 11.96 -3.17 -11.97
CA SER A 109 13.09 -3.53 -11.09
C SER A 109 12.66 -3.85 -9.65
N ASN A 110 11.45 -3.45 -9.25
CA ASN A 110 10.90 -3.73 -7.92
C ASN A 110 10.04 -5.00 -7.91
N ASN A 111 9.82 -5.64 -9.06
CA ASN A 111 9.17 -6.95 -9.10
C ASN A 111 10.11 -8.03 -8.52
N GLN A 112 9.59 -8.87 -7.63
CA GLN A 112 10.33 -9.93 -6.91
C GLN A 112 11.56 -9.38 -6.17
N LEU A 113 11.40 -8.21 -5.55
CA LEU A 113 12.49 -7.54 -4.83
C LEU A 113 12.95 -8.40 -3.64
N SER A 114 14.27 -8.54 -3.47
CA SER A 114 14.81 -9.31 -2.35
C SER A 114 14.45 -8.69 -1.00
N ASN A 115 13.89 -9.48 -0.08
CA ASN A 115 13.59 -9.08 1.30
C ASN A 115 14.77 -8.44 2.07
N SER A 116 16.01 -8.74 1.68
CA SER A 116 17.19 -8.11 2.28
C SER A 116 17.27 -6.60 2.00
N LEU A 117 16.73 -6.13 0.87
CA LEU A 117 16.68 -4.72 0.48
C LEU A 117 15.60 -3.97 1.28
N CYS A 118 14.47 -4.63 1.56
CA CYS A 118 13.42 -4.10 2.43
C CYS A 118 13.91 -3.89 3.88
N SER A 119 14.80 -4.76 4.35
CA SER A 119 15.38 -4.69 5.70
C SER A 119 16.47 -3.61 5.86
N SER A 120 17.02 -3.12 4.76
CA SER A 120 18.19 -2.21 4.77
C SER A 120 17.82 -0.76 4.51
N ALA A 121 16.63 -0.49 3.95
CA ALA A 121 16.09 0.87 3.76
C ALA A 121 15.85 1.62 5.09
N SER A 122 15.71 0.92 6.22
CA SER A 122 15.64 1.53 7.55
C SER A 122 16.99 2.06 8.09
N ARG A 123 18.08 1.98 7.30
CA ARG A 123 19.42 2.47 7.66
C ARG A 123 19.84 3.77 7.01
N GLU A 124 19.00 4.46 6.25
CA GLU A 124 19.26 5.88 5.93
C GLU A 124 18.82 6.77 7.10
N ASN A 125 19.45 6.57 8.24
CA ASN A 125 19.51 7.59 9.28
C ASN A 125 20.46 8.66 8.73
N PRO A 126 20.08 9.96 8.59
CA PRO A 126 21.02 10.98 8.16
C PRO A 126 22.24 10.86 9.07
N SER A 127 23.38 10.52 8.47
CA SER A 127 24.63 10.34 9.22
C SER A 127 24.79 11.53 10.17
N PHE A 128 25.32 11.31 11.39
CA PHE A 128 25.57 12.40 12.35
C PHE A 128 26.27 13.61 11.69
N ILE A 129 27.06 13.35 10.65
CA ILE A 129 27.71 14.35 9.80
C ILE A 129 26.70 15.27 9.11
N THR A 130 25.61 14.75 8.54
CA THR A 130 24.57 15.53 7.86
C THR A 130 23.84 16.45 8.85
N ILE A 131 23.49 15.95 10.03
CA ILE A 131 22.84 16.76 11.09
C ILE A 131 23.80 17.85 11.59
N LEU A 132 25.05 17.50 11.87
CA LEU A 132 26.07 18.46 12.32
C LEU A 132 26.34 19.54 11.26
N SER A 133 26.31 19.18 9.98
CA SER A 133 26.47 20.12 8.87
C SER A 133 25.33 21.14 8.82
N ILE A 134 24.08 20.67 8.95
CA ILE A 134 22.89 21.53 8.98
C ILE A 134 22.92 22.46 10.20
N LEU A 135 23.24 21.93 11.38
CA LEU A 135 23.36 22.73 12.61
C LEU A 135 24.48 23.78 12.51
N THR A 136 25.62 23.43 11.89
CA THR A 136 26.73 24.37 11.68
C THR A 136 26.34 25.49 10.70
N LEU A 137 25.62 25.15 9.62
CA LEU A 137 25.10 26.13 8.66
C LEU A 137 24.10 27.08 9.32
N LEU A 138 23.19 26.55 10.16
CA LEU A 138 22.23 27.35 10.90
C LEU A 138 22.92 28.25 11.94
N TYR A 139 23.91 27.72 12.66
CA TYR A 139 24.70 28.49 13.63
C TYR A 139 25.45 29.65 12.97
N ASN A 140 26.14 29.41 11.86
CA ASN A 140 26.85 30.43 11.12
C ASN A 140 25.89 31.50 10.55
N LYS A 141 24.69 31.10 10.13
CA LYS A 141 23.67 32.04 9.65
C LYS A 141 23.13 32.93 10.76
N ILE A 142 23.04 32.43 11.99
CA ILE A 142 22.64 33.22 13.17
C ILE A 142 23.74 34.21 13.57
N GLN A 143 25.02 33.86 13.44
CA GLN A 143 26.13 34.76 13.76
C GLN A 143 26.46 35.80 12.67
N SER A 144 25.83 35.69 11.51
CA SER A 144 26.02 36.63 10.38
C SER A 144 25.02 37.79 10.38
N HIS A 145 24.19 37.91 11.41
CA HIS A 145 23.21 38.97 11.65
C HIS A 145 23.43 39.57 13.04
#